data_AF-A0A3D3FHX9-F1
#
_entry.id   AF-A0A3D3FHX9-F1
#
_cell.length_a   1.000
_cell.length_b   1.000
_cell.length_c   1.000
_cell.angle_alpha   90.00
_cell.angle_beta   90.00
_cell.angle_gamma   90.00
#
_symmetry.space_group_name_H-M   'P 1'
#
loop_
_entity.id
_entity.type
_entity.pdbx_description
1 polymer ?
#
loop_
_entity_poly.entity_id
_entity_poly.type
_entity_poly.pdbx_seq_one_letter_code
_entity_poly.pdbx_strand_id
1 'polypeptide(L)'
;MNYTPVLGWYYNNSQDRTASWSGVQYLANFLISNKGIGPYAIETDQKNLKIGDIVQLGRNEREFYHTPVVTGIEENTIFVCAHSYDAYMRSLSTYTYEAIRFLHIQGVRKA
;
A
#
# COMPACT_ATOMS: atom_id res chain seq x y z
N MET A 1 15.36 7.59 7.81
CA MET A 1 14.77 8.00 6.52
C MET A 1 15.77 7.71 5.42
N ASN A 2 15.31 7.36 4.22
CA ASN A 2 16.17 7.10 3.06
C ASN A 2 15.99 8.24 2.06
N TYR A 3 16.99 9.11 1.89
CA TYR A 3 16.93 10.32 1.05
C TYR A 3 17.37 10.10 -0.41
N THR A 4 17.39 8.85 -0.89
CA THR A 4 17.65 8.58 -2.30
C THR A 4 16.57 9.25 -3.16
N PRO A 5 16.91 10.18 -4.07
CA PRO A 5 15.92 10.86 -4.90
C PRO A 5 15.04 9.87 -5.67
N VAL A 6 13.73 10.12 -5.73
CA VAL A 6 12.70 9.28 -6.38
C VAL A 6 12.45 7.91 -5.71
N LEU A 7 13.49 7.18 -5.32
CA LEU A 7 13.44 5.78 -4.88
C LEU A 7 13.62 5.58 -3.37
N GLY A 8 13.83 6.64 -2.61
CA GLY A 8 13.98 6.60 -1.17
C GLY A 8 12.65 6.48 -0.40
N TRP A 9 12.75 6.66 0.90
CA TRP A 9 11.62 6.77 1.83
C TRP A 9 11.76 8.04 2.65
N TYR A 10 11.25 9.15 2.10
CA TYR A 10 11.16 10.40 2.83
C TYR A 10 9.99 11.28 2.38
N TYR A 11 9.46 12.04 3.33
CA TYR A 11 8.47 13.09 3.13
C TYR A 11 8.88 14.25 4.02
N ASN A 12 9.56 15.25 3.47
CA ASN A 12 9.90 16.46 4.20
C ASN A 12 8.75 17.46 4.10
N ASN A 13 8.16 17.61 2.91
CA ASN A 13 6.97 18.43 2.65
C ASN A 13 6.29 18.03 1.31
N SER A 14 5.23 18.76 0.93
CA SER A 14 4.44 18.52 -0.29
C SER A 14 5.16 18.87 -1.60
N GLN A 15 6.38 19.38 -1.57
CA GLN A 15 7.24 19.57 -2.75
C GLN A 15 8.52 18.75 -2.67
N ASP A 16 8.90 18.29 -1.48
CA ASP A 16 10.09 17.50 -1.22
C ASP A 16 9.72 16.17 -0.54
N ARG A 17 9.35 15.20 -1.37
CA ARG A 17 9.03 13.82 -1.00
C ARG A 17 9.37 12.87 -2.15
N THR A 18 9.52 11.60 -1.85
CA THR A 18 9.68 10.58 -2.89
C THR A 18 8.39 10.29 -3.62
N ALA A 19 8.51 9.72 -4.83
CA ALA A 19 7.36 9.34 -5.66
C ALA A 19 6.46 8.28 -4.99
N SER A 20 7.00 7.52 -4.03
CA SER A 20 6.24 6.56 -3.22
C SER A 20 5.13 7.20 -2.39
N TRP A 21 5.16 8.53 -2.19
CA TRP A 21 4.12 9.29 -1.50
C TRP A 21 3.10 9.95 -2.43
N SER A 22 3.22 9.79 -3.74
CA SER A 22 2.32 10.41 -4.72
C SER A 22 1.72 9.44 -5.74
N GLY A 23 2.37 8.30 -6.02
CA GLY A 23 1.87 7.33 -6.99
C GLY A 23 1.76 5.91 -6.45
N VAL A 24 0.64 5.26 -6.73
CA VAL A 24 0.30 3.89 -6.30
C VAL A 24 1.35 2.88 -6.78
N GLN A 25 1.75 2.95 -8.05
CA GLN A 25 2.77 2.07 -8.60
C GLN A 25 4.16 2.33 -7.98
N TYR A 26 4.52 3.60 -7.73
CA TYR A 26 5.79 3.93 -7.09
C TYR A 26 5.85 3.42 -5.65
N LEU A 27 4.75 3.50 -4.90
CA LEU A 27 4.67 2.93 -3.56
C LEU A 27 4.88 1.41 -3.57
N ALA A 28 4.21 0.70 -4.48
CA ALA A 28 4.35 -0.74 -4.61
C ALA A 28 5.80 -1.13 -4.95
N ASN A 29 6.38 -0.47 -5.96
CA ASN A 29 7.76 -0.69 -6.37
C ASN A 29 8.72 -0.46 -5.20
N PHE A 30 8.54 0.63 -4.46
CA PHE A 30 9.33 0.91 -3.26
C PHE A 30 9.21 -0.25 -2.26
N LEU A 31 7.99 -0.56 -1.80
CA LEU A 31 7.77 -1.56 -0.76
C LEU A 31 8.32 -2.95 -1.12
N ILE A 32 8.11 -3.40 -2.36
CA ILE A 32 8.52 -4.73 -2.81
C ILE A 32 10.03 -4.83 -2.99
N SER A 33 10.67 -3.77 -3.51
CA SER A 33 12.10 -3.79 -3.86
C SER A 33 13.01 -3.21 -2.78
N ASN A 34 12.47 -2.62 -1.71
CA ASN A 34 13.26 -1.91 -0.72
C ASN A 34 14.19 -2.83 0.09
N LYS A 35 15.49 -2.69 -0.19
CA LYS A 35 16.59 -3.31 0.56
C LYS A 35 17.25 -2.36 1.57
N GLY A 36 16.89 -1.07 1.53
CA GLY A 36 17.43 -0.02 2.39
C GLY A 36 16.49 0.38 3.52
N ILE A 37 16.78 1.50 4.17
CA ILE A 37 15.98 2.04 5.29
C ILE A 37 14.55 2.35 4.82
N GLY A 38 13.55 1.88 5.56
CA GLY A 38 12.14 2.11 5.28
C GLY A 38 11.28 0.85 5.40
N PRO A 39 9.94 0.98 5.21
CA PRO A 39 9.06 -0.18 5.18
C PRO A 39 9.36 -1.07 3.97
N TYR A 40 9.01 -2.34 4.09
CA TYR A 40 9.10 -3.30 3.00
C TYR A 40 7.95 -4.30 3.09
N ALA A 41 7.58 -4.84 1.95
CA ALA A 41 6.45 -5.73 1.81
C ALA A 41 6.76 -6.86 0.83
N ILE A 42 5.91 -7.89 0.87
CA ILE A 42 5.84 -8.91 -0.17
C ILE A 42 4.44 -8.88 -0.79
N GLU A 43 4.34 -9.19 -2.07
CA GLU A 43 3.06 -9.52 -2.67
C GLU A 43 2.54 -10.83 -2.05
N THR A 44 1.25 -10.86 -1.75
CA THR A 44 0.60 -11.98 -1.08
C THR A 44 -0.80 -12.23 -1.63
N ASP A 45 -1.56 -13.11 -1.00
CA ASP A 45 -2.95 -13.37 -1.32
C ASP A 45 -3.88 -12.93 -0.17
N GLN A 46 -5.18 -13.05 -0.41
CA GLN A 46 -6.21 -12.70 0.58
C GLN A 46 -6.07 -13.47 1.90
N LYS A 47 -5.55 -14.70 1.88
CA LYS A 47 -5.46 -15.58 3.05
C LYS A 47 -4.33 -15.19 4.00
N ASN A 48 -3.28 -14.59 3.47
CA ASN A 48 -2.09 -14.21 4.21
C ASN A 48 -2.07 -12.71 4.61
N LEU A 49 -3.08 -11.96 4.17
CA LEU A 49 -3.27 -10.56 4.52
C LEU A 49 -3.54 -10.38 6.02
N LYS A 50 -3.05 -9.28 6.59
CA LYS A 50 -3.20 -8.92 8.01
C LYS A 50 -3.65 -7.47 8.19
N ILE A 51 -4.15 -7.14 9.37
CA ILE A 51 -4.44 -5.76 9.75
C ILE A 51 -3.15 -4.93 9.67
N GLY A 52 -3.23 -3.75 9.04
CA GLY A 52 -2.09 -2.88 8.75
C GLY A 52 -1.45 -3.11 7.38
N ASP A 53 -1.84 -4.18 6.67
CA ASP A 53 -1.41 -4.40 5.29
C ASP A 53 -2.08 -3.44 4.31
N ILE A 54 -1.55 -3.41 3.09
CA ILE A 54 -2.02 -2.53 2.03
C ILE A 54 -2.67 -3.37 0.93
N VAL A 55 -3.80 -2.88 0.42
CA VAL A 55 -4.43 -3.39 -0.79
C VAL A 55 -4.33 -2.32 -1.86
N GLN A 56 -4.02 -2.69 -3.10
CA GLN A 56 -4.07 -1.79 -4.24
C GLN A 56 -5.10 -2.25 -5.25
N LEU A 57 -5.96 -1.32 -5.67
CA LEU A 57 -7.00 -1.57 -6.67
C LEU A 57 -6.59 -0.97 -8.00
N GLY A 58 -6.86 -1.71 -9.08
CA GLY A 58 -6.45 -1.35 -10.43
C GLY A 58 -7.52 -1.56 -11.48
N ARG A 59 -7.32 -0.90 -12.62
CA ARG A 59 -8.08 -1.11 -13.87
C ARG A 59 -7.61 -2.33 -14.63
N ASN A 60 -6.38 -2.75 -14.37
CA ASN A 60 -5.76 -3.97 -14.87
C ASN A 60 -4.46 -4.20 -14.07
N GLU A 61 -3.76 -5.28 -14.34
CA GLU A 61 -2.52 -5.66 -13.63
C GLU A 61 -1.35 -4.66 -13.81
N ARG A 62 -1.47 -3.67 -14.70
CA ARG A 62 -0.44 -2.65 -14.96
C ARG A 62 -0.81 -1.27 -14.45
N GLU A 63 -2.07 -1.01 -14.14
CA GLU A 63 -2.59 0.31 -13.78
C GLU A 63 -3.39 0.25 -12.47
N PHE A 64 -2.69 0.53 -11.36
CA PHE A 64 -3.28 0.66 -10.03
C PHE A 64 -3.52 2.12 -9.66
N TYR A 65 -4.66 2.43 -9.04
CA TYR A 65 -5.12 3.80 -8.81
C TYR A 65 -5.63 4.07 -7.39
N HIS A 66 -5.82 3.04 -6.56
CA HIS A 66 -6.29 3.22 -5.18
C HIS A 66 -5.47 2.37 -4.21
N THR A 67 -5.17 2.89 -3.02
CA THR A 67 -4.34 2.23 -1.99
C THR A 67 -4.98 2.31 -0.60
N PRO A 68 -6.03 1.52 -0.33
CA PRO A 68 -6.58 1.40 1.03
C PRO A 68 -5.67 0.60 1.98
N VAL A 69 -5.82 0.86 3.28
CA VAL A 69 -5.13 0.12 4.36
C VAL A 69 -6.12 -0.83 5.03
N VAL A 70 -5.70 -2.07 5.30
CA VAL A 70 -6.51 -3.09 5.98
C VAL A 70 -6.67 -2.71 7.45
N THR A 71 -7.92 -2.62 7.89
CA THR A 71 -8.29 -2.25 9.27
C THR A 71 -8.96 -3.38 10.04
N GLY A 72 -9.50 -4.38 9.35
CA GLY A 72 -10.13 -5.55 9.96
C GLY A 72 -10.21 -6.72 9.00
N ILE A 73 -10.19 -7.93 9.54
CA ILE A 73 -10.45 -9.18 8.82
C ILE A 73 -11.36 -10.01 9.72
N GLU A 74 -12.60 -10.21 9.30
CA GLU A 74 -13.60 -10.98 10.05
C GLU A 74 -14.19 -12.03 9.13
N GLU A 75 -14.06 -13.30 9.53
CA GLU A 75 -14.41 -14.46 8.70
C GLU A 75 -13.73 -14.37 7.31
N ASN A 76 -14.50 -14.06 6.26
CA ASN A 76 -14.00 -13.88 4.89
C ASN A 76 -14.14 -12.42 4.38
N THR A 77 -14.43 -11.47 5.26
CA THR A 77 -14.60 -10.06 4.92
C THR A 77 -13.35 -9.28 5.29
N ILE A 78 -12.81 -8.54 4.32
CA ILE A 78 -11.73 -7.58 4.54
C ILE A 78 -12.34 -6.19 4.69
N PHE A 79 -11.96 -5.51 5.76
CA PHE A 79 -12.31 -4.13 6.02
C PHE A 79 -11.11 -3.22 5.83
N VAL A 80 -11.35 -2.05 5.23
CA VAL A 80 -10.31 -1.08 4.91
C VAL A 80 -10.66 0.33 5.36
N CYS A 81 -9.63 1.17 5.46
CA CYS A 81 -9.76 2.61 5.47
C CYS A 81 -9.12 3.26 4.25
N ALA A 82 -9.66 4.43 3.85
CA ALA A 82 -9.17 5.22 2.74
C ALA A 82 -9.44 6.72 2.97
N HIS A 83 -8.65 7.58 2.32
CA HIS A 83 -8.75 9.03 2.49
C HIS A 83 -9.66 9.70 1.45
N SER A 84 -9.53 9.35 0.15
CA SER A 84 -10.26 10.05 -0.94
C SER A 84 -11.77 10.04 -0.72
N TYR A 85 -12.27 8.92 -0.20
CA TYR A 85 -13.57 8.83 0.43
C TYR A 85 -13.30 8.44 1.88
N ASP A 86 -13.51 9.37 2.80
CA ASP A 86 -13.30 9.12 4.22
C ASP A 86 -14.12 7.90 4.63
N ALA A 87 -13.39 6.83 4.92
CA ALA A 87 -13.95 5.52 5.16
C ALA A 87 -13.09 4.82 6.21
N TYR A 88 -13.75 4.24 7.20
CA TYR A 88 -13.17 3.38 8.22
C TYR A 88 -14.05 2.14 8.34
N MET A 89 -13.42 0.97 8.51
CA MET A 89 -14.12 -0.32 8.56
C MET A 89 -15.08 -0.55 7.38
N ARG A 90 -14.72 -0.04 6.19
CA ARG A 90 -15.51 -0.24 4.98
C ARG A 90 -15.16 -1.59 4.37
N SER A 91 -16.16 -2.40 4.04
CA SER A 91 -15.90 -3.67 3.35
C SER A 91 -15.24 -3.44 1.99
N LEU A 92 -14.14 -4.15 1.74
CA LEU A 92 -13.41 -4.14 0.47
C LEU A 92 -14.30 -4.57 -0.70
N SER A 93 -15.29 -5.44 -0.46
CA SER A 93 -16.23 -5.90 -1.49
C SER A 93 -17.16 -4.80 -2.03
N THR A 94 -17.21 -3.63 -1.38
CA THR A 94 -17.99 -2.47 -1.86
C THR A 94 -17.24 -1.60 -2.88
N TYR A 95 -15.99 -1.94 -3.20
CA TYR A 95 -15.22 -1.28 -4.25
C TYR A 95 -15.37 -2.05 -5.57
N THR A 96 -15.45 -1.32 -6.68
CA THR A 96 -15.43 -1.90 -8.03
C THR A 96 -14.03 -1.75 -8.61
N TYR A 97 -13.41 -2.86 -9.02
CA TYR A 97 -12.07 -2.89 -9.59
C TYR A 97 -11.92 -4.10 -10.52
N GLU A 98 -10.95 -4.03 -11.44
CA GLU A 98 -10.64 -5.11 -12.40
C GLU A 98 -9.37 -5.89 -12.02
N ALA A 99 -8.49 -5.27 -11.22
CA ALA A 99 -7.30 -5.90 -10.67
C ALA A 99 -7.11 -5.54 -9.20
N ILE A 100 -6.47 -6.44 -8.45
CA ILE A 100 -6.15 -6.26 -7.04
C ILE A 100 -4.75 -6.80 -6.74
N ARG A 101 -4.00 -6.07 -5.92
CA ARG A 101 -2.69 -6.48 -5.38
C ARG A 101 -2.76 -6.41 -3.86
N PHE A 102 -2.37 -7.50 -3.21
CA PHE A 102 -2.26 -7.58 -1.76
C PHE A 102 -0.79 -7.46 -1.35
N LEU A 103 -0.49 -6.53 -0.43
CA LEU A 103 0.86 -6.25 0.04
C LEU A 103 0.95 -6.50 1.54
N HIS A 104 1.60 -7.60 1.93
CA HIS A 104 1.88 -7.87 3.34
C HIS A 104 3.09 -7.07 3.80
N ILE A 105 2.88 -6.12 4.72
CA ILE A 105 3.96 -5.33 5.32
C ILE A 105 4.73 -6.22 6.29
N GLN A 106 5.99 -6.50 5.96
CA GLN A 106 6.84 -7.37 6.78
C GLN A 106 7.52 -6.64 7.92
N GLY A 107 7.62 -5.31 7.84
CA GLY A 107 8.20 -4.47 8.88
C GLY A 107 8.91 -3.25 8.32
N VAL A 108 9.83 -2.71 9.11
CA VAL A 108 10.63 -1.53 8.77
C VAL A 108 12.11 -1.84 8.95
N ARG A 109 12.90 -1.65 7.88
CA ARG A 109 14.35 -1.75 7.93
C ARG A 109 14.93 -0.48 8.56
N LYS A 110 15.82 -0.68 9.53
CA LYS A 110 16.57 0.37 10.22
C LYS A 110 18.05 0.29 9.83
N ALA A 111 18.77 1.39 10.02
CA ALA A 111 20.22 1.43 9.91
C ALA A 111 20.87 0.61 11.04
#